data_AF-A0A1V8YU97-F1
#
_entry.id   AF-A0A1V8YU97-F1
#
_cell.length_a   1.000
_cell.length_b   1.000
_cell.length_c   1.000
_cell.angle_alpha   90.00
_cell.angle_beta   90.00
_cell.angle_gamma   90.00
#
_symmetry.space_group_name_H-M   'P 1'
#
loop_
_entity.id
_entity.type
_entity.pdbx_description
1 polymer ?
#
loop_
_entity_poly.entity_id
_entity_poly.type
_entity_poly.pdbx_seq_one_letter_code
_entity_poly.pdbx_strand_id
1 'polypeptide(L)'
;MTKKNTHHLKIKTQYFSAVFKGLKTFEIRYNDRKYAVGDQIILQEVDRLGCYTGKEIIAVITYLTDYEQKENFVVFSFKKINEKENSFEETEKTYSKNKRSSIEKTFKSL
;
A
#
# COMPACT_ATOMS: atom_id res chain seq x y z
N MET A 1 16.72 -6.02 6.99
CA MET A 1 15.48 -5.39 6.50
C MET A 1 14.71 -6.43 5.70
N THR A 2 13.48 -6.76 6.07
CA THR A 2 12.64 -7.70 5.31
C THR A 2 12.37 -7.13 3.92
N LYS A 3 12.59 -7.95 2.88
CA LYS A 3 12.32 -7.58 1.50
C LYS A 3 10.82 -7.38 1.32
N LYS A 4 10.40 -6.18 0.93
CA LYS A 4 9.00 -5.87 0.59
C LYS A 4 8.74 -6.33 -0.83
N ASN A 5 7.74 -7.18 -1.03
CA ASN A 5 7.32 -7.60 -2.37
C ASN A 5 6.15 -6.74 -2.85
N THR A 6 6.00 -6.65 -4.17
CA THR A 6 4.85 -5.99 -4.82
C THR A 6 4.01 -7.04 -5.53
N HIS A 7 2.72 -7.11 -5.19
CA HIS A 7 1.79 -8.08 -5.74
C HIS A 7 0.74 -7.39 -6.61
N HIS A 8 0.70 -7.71 -7.91
CA HIS A 8 -0.36 -7.26 -8.81
C HIS A 8 -1.55 -8.22 -8.74
N LEU A 9 -2.70 -7.71 -8.30
CA LEU A 9 -3.86 -8.52 -7.96
C LEU A 9 -5.10 -8.00 -8.70
N LYS A 10 -5.72 -8.85 -9.51
CA LYS A 10 -7.03 -8.54 -10.10
C LYS A 10 -8.10 -8.42 -9.03
N ILE A 11 -9.04 -7.51 -9.22
CA ILE A 11 -10.21 -7.31 -8.37
C ILE A 11 -11.41 -6.90 -9.23
N LYS A 12 -12.58 -7.53 -9.03
CA LYS A 12 -13.79 -7.19 -9.79
C LYS A 12 -14.28 -5.78 -9.43
N THR A 13 -14.83 -5.06 -10.41
CA THR A 13 -15.39 -3.69 -10.24
C THR A 13 -16.21 -3.48 -8.97
N GLN A 14 -17.09 -4.41 -8.60
CA GLN A 14 -17.93 -4.28 -7.39
C GLN A 14 -17.11 -4.17 -6.10
N TYR A 15 -16.02 -4.92 -5.98
CA TYR A 15 -15.14 -4.90 -4.81
C TYR A 15 -14.15 -3.74 -4.91
N PHE A 16 -13.65 -3.44 -6.11
CA PHE A 16 -12.79 -2.29 -6.35
C PHE A 16 -13.46 -1.00 -5.89
N SER A 17 -14.74 -0.78 -6.22
CA SER A 17 -15.50 0.39 -5.78
C SER A 17 -15.59 0.50 -4.24
N ALA A 18 -15.77 -0.61 -3.54
CA ALA A 18 -15.80 -0.63 -2.08
C ALA A 18 -14.43 -0.31 -1.47
N VAL A 19 -13.34 -0.80 -2.07
CA VAL A 19 -11.96 -0.46 -1.65
C VAL A 19 -11.65 1.01 -1.93
N PHE A 20 -12.01 1.50 -3.11
CA PHE A 20 -11.84 2.90 -3.49
C PHE A 20 -12.50 3.84 -2.49
N LYS A 21 -13.76 3.54 -2.11
CA LYS A 21 -14.53 4.29 -1.11
C LYS A 21 -14.05 4.09 0.34
N GLY A 22 -13.09 3.20 0.59
CA GLY A 22 -12.59 2.90 1.94
C GLY A 22 -13.53 2.05 2.80
N LEU A 23 -14.58 1.48 2.21
CA LEU A 23 -15.54 0.61 2.90
C LEU A 23 -14.98 -0.81 3.09
N LYS A 24 -14.16 -1.26 2.13
CA LYS A 24 -13.47 -2.55 2.18
C LYS A 24 -11.98 -2.32 2.37
N THR A 25 -11.45 -2.74 3.51
CA THR A 25 -10.06 -2.52 3.93
C THR A 25 -9.28 -3.83 4.09
N PHE A 26 -9.82 -4.93 3.56
CA PHE A 26 -9.21 -6.26 3.62
C PHE A 26 -9.39 -7.02 2.30
N GLU A 27 -8.56 -8.03 2.05
CA GLU A 27 -8.71 -9.03 0.99
C GLU A 27 -8.71 -10.43 1.59
N ILE A 28 -9.38 -11.36 0.90
CA ILE A 28 -9.32 -12.80 1.20
C ILE A 28 -8.67 -13.45 -0.02
N ARG A 29 -7.57 -14.18 0.17
CA ARG A 29 -6.76 -14.72 -0.93
C ARG A 29 -6.21 -16.10 -0.59
N TYR A 30 -6.06 -16.95 -1.61
CA TYR A 30 -5.17 -18.10 -1.51
C TYR A 30 -3.72 -17.61 -1.40
N ASN A 31 -2.94 -18.17 -0.48
CA ASN A 31 -1.60 -17.69 -0.14
C ASN A 31 -0.49 -18.32 -1.02
N ASP A 32 -0.66 -18.28 -2.34
CA ASP A 32 0.32 -18.74 -3.34
C ASP A 32 1.54 -17.81 -3.48
N ARG A 33 1.45 -16.59 -2.96
CA ARG A 33 2.47 -15.54 -3.10
C ARG A 33 3.28 -15.30 -1.83
N LYS A 34 2.99 -16.03 -0.74
CA LYS A 34 3.58 -15.81 0.59
C LYS A 34 3.42 -14.36 1.03
N TYR A 35 2.17 -13.88 1.05
CA TYR A 35 1.85 -12.52 1.48
C TYR A 35 2.41 -12.24 2.88
N ALA A 36 2.97 -11.05 3.08
CA ALA A 36 3.50 -10.62 4.37
C ALA A 36 3.09 -9.19 4.71
N VAL A 37 3.06 -8.88 6.01
CA VAL A 37 2.89 -7.50 6.49
C VAL A 37 4.03 -6.64 5.95
N GLY A 38 3.68 -5.47 5.40
CA GLY A 38 4.61 -4.55 4.75
C GLY A 38 4.78 -4.75 3.24
N ASP A 39 4.22 -5.82 2.66
CA ASP A 39 4.15 -5.98 1.20
C ASP A 39 3.22 -4.92 0.58
N GLN A 40 3.56 -4.50 -0.64
CA GLN A 40 2.71 -3.65 -1.45
C GLN A 40 1.76 -4.52 -2.29
N ILE A 41 0.51 -4.08 -2.40
CA ILE A 41 -0.46 -4.64 -3.33
C ILE A 41 -0.89 -3.57 -4.32
N ILE A 42 -1.06 -3.98 -5.58
CA ILE A 42 -1.64 -3.18 -6.65
C ILE A 42 -2.91 -3.88 -7.08
N LEU A 43 -4.05 -3.35 -6.64
CA LEU A 43 -5.37 -3.88 -6.94
C LEU A 43 -5.82 -3.35 -8.30
N GLN A 44 -5.82 -4.22 -9.31
CA GLN A 44 -6.15 -3.91 -10.70
C GLN A 44 -7.63 -4.21 -10.99
N GLU A 45 -8.42 -3.19 -11.29
CA GLU A 45 -9.84 -3.36 -11.59
C GLU A 45 -10.04 -4.17 -12.88
N VAL A 46 -10.85 -5.22 -12.79
CA VAL A 46 -11.34 -5.97 -13.95
C VAL A 46 -12.87 -5.88 -14.04
N ASP A 47 -13.38 -5.77 -15.25
CA ASP A 47 -14.80 -5.75 -15.54
C ASP A 47 -15.45 -7.15 -15.39
N ARG A 48 -16.71 -7.27 -15.80
CA ARG A 48 -17.47 -8.54 -15.72
C ARG A 48 -16.92 -9.62 -16.65
N LEU A 49 -16.24 -9.24 -17.73
CA LEU A 49 -15.61 -10.14 -18.70
C LEU A 49 -14.18 -10.51 -18.29
N GLY A 50 -13.65 -9.89 -17.23
CA GLY A 50 -12.29 -10.08 -16.77
C GLY A 50 -11.27 -9.21 -17.49
N CYS A 51 -11.73 -8.25 -18.30
CA CYS A 51 -10.89 -7.27 -18.98
C CYS A 51 -10.43 -6.20 -18.00
N TYR A 52 -9.16 -5.83 -18.09
CA TYR A 52 -8.60 -4.77 -17.27
C TYR A 52 -9.18 -3.41 -17.67
N THR A 53 -9.65 -2.63 -16.70
CA THR A 53 -10.30 -1.33 -16.98
C THR A 53 -9.32 -0.15 -17.03
N GLY A 54 -8.06 -0.37 -16.63
CA GLY A 54 -7.06 0.68 -16.49
C GLY A 54 -6.98 1.32 -15.09
N LYS A 55 -7.87 0.96 -14.15
CA LYS A 55 -7.85 1.53 -12.79
C LYS A 55 -7.09 0.65 -11.81
N GLU A 56 -6.30 1.30 -10.94
CA GLU A 56 -5.54 0.64 -9.89
C GLU A 56 -5.68 1.34 -8.53
N ILE A 57 -5.49 0.57 -7.45
CA ILE A 57 -5.30 1.08 -6.10
C ILE A 57 -4.02 0.48 -5.54
N ILE A 58 -3.12 1.35 -5.08
CA ILE A 58 -1.90 0.94 -4.39
C ILE A 58 -2.15 0.95 -2.88
N ALA A 59 -1.78 -0.13 -2.21
CA ALA A 59 -1.91 -0.27 -0.76
C ALA A 59 -0.77 -1.09 -0.17
N VAL A 60 -0.61 -1.03 1.15
CA VAL A 60 0.36 -1.83 1.90
C VAL A 60 -0.40 -2.74 2.87
N ILE A 61 0.00 -4.01 2.95
CA ILE A 61 -0.55 -4.97 3.91
C ILE A 61 -0.15 -4.55 5.33
N THR A 62 -1.13 -4.38 6.21
CA THR A 62 -0.93 -3.94 7.61
C THR A 62 -1.19 -5.04 8.64
N TYR A 63 -1.96 -6.06 8.27
CA TYR A 63 -2.26 -7.20 9.13
C TYR A 63 -2.56 -8.42 8.25
N LEU A 64 -2.21 -9.62 8.72
CA LEU A 64 -2.45 -10.88 8.02
C LEU A 64 -2.80 -11.98 9.03
N THR A 65 -3.80 -12.78 8.71
CA THR A 65 -4.23 -13.93 9.52
C THR A 65 -4.79 -15.04 8.63
N ASP A 66 -4.69 -16.27 9.10
CA ASP A 66 -5.34 -17.47 8.56
C ASP A 66 -6.47 -17.99 9.47
N TYR A 67 -6.82 -17.24 10.53
CA TYR A 67 -7.83 -17.64 11.50
C TYR A 67 -9.19 -17.92 10.84
N GLU A 68 -9.73 -19.12 11.08
CA GLU A 68 -11.01 -19.60 10.54
C GLU A 68 -11.12 -19.49 9.00
N GLN A 69 -9.99 -19.55 8.30
CA GLN A 69 -9.95 -19.61 6.84
C GLN A 69 -9.91 -21.05 6.34
N LYS A 70 -10.30 -21.23 5.06
CA LYS A 70 -10.04 -22.48 4.34
C LYS A 70 -8.54 -22.73 4.27
N GLU A 71 -8.15 -23.99 4.09
CA GLU A 71 -6.76 -24.38 3.94
C GLU A 71 -6.03 -23.50 2.90
N ASN A 72 -4.88 -22.94 3.32
CA ASN A 72 -4.05 -22.03 2.53
C ASN A 72 -4.71 -20.71 2.09
N PHE A 73 -5.87 -20.34 2.62
CA PHE A 73 -6.42 -18.99 2.48
C PHE A 73 -5.99 -18.10 3.64
N VAL A 74 -5.79 -16.82 3.33
CA VAL A 74 -5.48 -15.76 4.29
C VAL A 74 -6.46 -14.61 4.12
N VAL A 75 -6.69 -13.91 5.22
CA VAL A 75 -7.25 -12.56 5.23
C VAL A 75 -6.14 -11.60 5.54
N PHE A 76 -6.01 -10.54 4.75
CA PHE A 76 -5.12 -9.45 5.11
C PHE A 76 -5.83 -8.10 5.05
N SER A 77 -5.55 -7.24 6.03
CA SER A 77 -5.93 -5.84 6.00
C SER A 77 -4.84 -5.02 5.31
N PHE A 78 -5.23 -3.89 4.72
CA PHE A 78 -4.29 -3.01 4.05
C PHE A 78 -4.64 -1.52 4.25
N LYS A 79 -3.62 -0.66 4.14
CA LYS A 79 -3.79 0.80 4.09
C LYS A 79 -3.50 1.28 2.66
N LYS A 80 -4.46 1.99 2.06
CA LYS A 80 -4.25 2.66 0.76
C LYS A 80 -3.12 3.68 0.88
N ILE A 81 -2.24 3.74 -0.11
CA ILE A 81 -1.24 4.79 -0.22
C ILE A 81 -1.93 5.97 -0.91
N ASN A 82 -2.21 7.03 -0.15
CA ASN A 82 -2.74 8.26 -0.73
C ASN A 82 -1.55 9.07 -1.26
N GLU A 83 -1.52 9.40 -2.56
CA GLU A 83 -0.46 10.23 -3.17
C GLU A 83 -0.31 11.59 -2.46
N LYS A 84 -1.38 12.11 -1.85
CA LYS A 84 -1.37 13.37 -1.09
C LYS A 84 -0.68 13.29 0.28
N GLU A 85 -0.58 12.13 0.92
CA GLU A 85 0.14 12.01 2.21
C GLU A 85 1.67 11.96 1.99
N ASN A 86 2.10 11.42 0.85
CA ASN A 86 3.52 11.26 0.55
C ASN A 86 4.20 12.60 0.20
N SER A 87 3.50 13.52 -0.46
CA SER A 87 4.03 14.84 -0.80
C SER A 87 4.25 15.73 0.43
N PHE A 88 3.41 15.63 1.46
CA PHE A 88 3.60 16.36 2.72
C PHE A 88 4.75 15.78 3.56
N GLU A 89 4.91 14.46 3.65
CA GLU A 89 6.02 13.88 4.42
C GLU A 89 7.39 14.10 3.76
N GLU A 90 7.45 14.08 2.43
CA GLU A 90 8.69 14.30 1.68
C GLU A 90 9.11 15.78 1.71
N THR A 91 8.14 16.70 1.69
CA THR A 91 8.39 18.14 1.88
C THR A 91 8.86 18.48 3.29
N GLU A 92 8.24 17.90 4.33
CA GLU A 92 8.67 18.08 5.74
C GLU A 92 10.09 17.55 6.02
N LYS A 93 10.42 16.37 5.47
CA LYS A 93 11.78 15.81 5.56
C LYS A 93 12.81 16.69 4.87
N THR A 94 12.48 17.20 3.68
CA THR A 94 13.36 18.09 2.91
C THR A 94 13.55 19.43 3.61
N TYR A 95 12.49 20.03 4.14
CA TYR A 95 12.53 21.27 4.92
C TYR A 95 13.41 21.13 6.16
N SER A 96 13.20 20.07 6.94
CA SER A 96 13.97 19.79 8.16
C SER A 96 15.46 19.55 7.88
N LYS A 97 15.79 18.85 6.79
CA LYS A 97 17.18 18.60 6.37
C LYS A 97 17.89 19.89 5.96
N ASN A 98 17.21 20.73 5.19
CA ASN A 98 17.76 22.01 4.73
C ASN A 98 18.00 22.99 5.90
N LYS A 99 17.07 23.05 6.87
CA LYS A 99 17.23 23.89 8.07
C LYS A 99 18.45 23.51 8.91
N ARG A 100 18.69 22.21 9.13
CA ARG A 100 19.88 21.71 9.85
C ARG A 100 21.18 22.05 9.12
N SER A 101 21.23 21.81 7.80
CA SER A 101 22.40 22.17 6.97
C SER A 101 22.72 23.67 7.03
N SER A 102 21.72 24.55 7.00
CA SER A 102 21.95 25.99 7.09
C SER A 102 22.51 26.41 8.45
N ILE A 103 21.97 25.85 9.54
CA ILE A 103 22.46 26.12 10.90
C ILE A 103 23.92 25.67 11.05
N GLU A 104 24.26 24.46 10.61
CA GLU A 104 25.63 23.93 10.70
C GLU A 104 26.65 24.77 9.90
N LYS A 105 26.24 25.36 8.77
CA LYS A 105 27.10 26.26 7.99
C LYS A 105 27.38 27.58 8.72
N THR A 106 26.38 28.17 9.37
CA THR A 106 26.54 29.41 10.16
C THR A 106 27.46 29.22 11.37
N PHE A 107 27.39 28.07 12.04
CA PHE A 107 28.27 27.77 13.18
C PHE A 107 29.71 27.43 12.77
N LYS A 108 29.96 26.99 11.54
CA LYS A 108 31.33 26.71 11.03
C LYS A 108 32.06 27.94 10.49
N SER A 109 31.37 29.07 10.31
CA SER A 109 31.96 30.32 9.82
C SER A 109 32.26 31.34 10.92
N LEU A 110 32.05 30.98 12.19
CA LEU A 110 32.43 31.74 13.39
C LEU A 110 33.71 31.14 13.97
#